data_AF-A0A7V6DCP4-F1
#
_entry.id   AF-A0A7V6DCP4-F1
#
_cell.length_a   1.000
_cell.length_b   1.000
_cell.length_c   1.000
_cell.angle_alpha   90.00
_cell.angle_beta   90.00
_cell.angle_gamma   90.00
#
_symmetry.space_group_name_H-M   'P 1'
#
loop_
_entity.id
_entity.type
_entity.pdbx_description
1 polymer ?
#
loop_
_entity_poly.entity_id
_entity_poly.type
_entity_poly.pdbx_seq_one_letter_code
_entity_poly.pdbx_strand_id
1 'polypeptide(L)'
;IWVCPSHKLGGFAPTNFTNNNAPPGQVPQWPGVQDIQADRMSYIANELLMPRKKYAAVPQNVVPLAAVDTPAQVIAVAEITDVLGALNDTSPTGLDAIKSHRPTNAVSDGGRMYDGEAGVRGPVCALTPEEAWAALRFAQQNGHSRGQHKIAYISPDRHSGGANYIFADGHAKFFKLEATLDPRNFLWGKRAYAAGGLTVYDCMNQVPVQ
;
A
#
# COMPACT_ATOMS: atom_id res chain seq x y z
N ILE A 1 19.52 -0.27 5.20
CA ILE A 1 18.45 0.47 5.91
C ILE A 1 17.44 0.93 4.87
N TRP A 2 16.17 0.53 4.97
CA TRP A 2 15.09 0.89 4.04
C TRP A 2 14.32 2.13 4.55
N VAL A 3 15.05 3.18 4.93
CA VAL A 3 14.49 4.37 5.57
C VAL A 3 14.73 5.60 4.71
N CYS A 4 13.67 6.38 4.51
CA CYS A 4 13.74 7.68 3.89
C CYS A 4 14.15 8.70 4.96
N PRO A 5 15.20 9.51 4.75
CA PRO A 5 15.60 10.54 5.71
C PRO A 5 14.49 11.55 6.05
N SER A 6 13.56 11.78 5.10
CA SER A 6 12.39 12.67 5.30
C SER A 6 11.22 12.00 6.01
N HIS A 7 11.35 10.72 6.41
CA HIS A 7 10.35 10.07 7.23
C HIS A 7 10.49 10.47 8.68
N LYS A 8 9.52 11.24 9.19
CA LYS A 8 9.53 11.81 10.55
C LYS A 8 9.79 10.79 11.67
N LEU A 9 9.31 9.56 11.48
CA LEU A 9 9.46 8.48 12.46
C LEU A 9 10.77 7.68 12.31
N GLY A 10 11.54 7.91 11.24
CA GLY A 10 12.71 7.09 10.91
C GLY A 10 12.34 5.69 10.44
N GLY A 11 11.14 5.50 9.88
CA GLY A 11 10.62 4.20 9.44
C GLY A 11 9.80 3.47 10.51
N PHE A 12 8.85 2.65 10.06
CA PHE A 12 8.06 1.78 10.92
C PHE A 12 8.89 0.56 11.31
N ALA A 13 8.79 0.18 12.57
CA ALA A 13 9.17 -1.16 12.98
C ALA A 13 8.10 -2.17 12.54
N PRO A 14 8.38 -3.48 12.58
CA PRO A 14 7.37 -4.51 12.38
C PRO A 14 6.18 -4.35 13.35
N THR A 15 5.06 -5.05 13.10
CA THR A 15 3.88 -4.94 13.99
C THR A 15 4.20 -5.51 15.37
N ASN A 16 4.93 -6.62 15.42
CA ASN A 16 5.48 -7.22 16.62
C ASN A 16 7.01 -7.24 16.54
N PHE A 17 7.64 -6.74 17.59
CA PHE A 17 9.08 -6.67 17.71
C PHE A 17 9.47 -6.90 19.17
N THR A 18 10.65 -7.47 19.35
CA THR A 18 11.26 -7.77 20.66
C THR A 18 12.42 -6.84 20.99
N ASN A 19 12.94 -6.11 20.00
CA ASN A 19 14.04 -5.17 20.15
C ASN A 19 13.54 -3.72 20.36
N ASN A 20 14.36 -2.86 20.97
CA ASN A 20 14.01 -1.45 21.21
C ASN A 20 14.16 -0.54 19.97
N ASN A 21 14.26 -1.12 18.77
CA ASN A 21 14.43 -0.35 17.55
C ASN A 21 13.09 0.14 16.99
N ALA A 22 12.04 0.40 17.79
CA ALA A 22 10.76 0.95 17.31
C ALA A 22 10.67 2.48 17.40
N PRO A 23 9.90 3.16 16.52
CA PRO A 23 9.75 4.61 16.61
C PRO A 23 9.03 4.95 17.92
N PRO A 24 9.28 6.14 18.50
CA PRO A 24 8.52 6.61 19.65
C PRO A 24 7.01 6.48 19.41
N GLY A 25 6.30 5.87 20.36
CA GLY A 25 4.86 5.67 20.30
C GLY A 25 4.39 4.40 19.60
N GLN A 26 5.26 3.65 18.91
CA GLN A 26 4.91 2.32 18.41
C GLN A 26 5.15 1.27 19.51
N VAL A 27 4.09 0.52 19.83
CA VAL A 27 4.12 -0.59 20.80
C VAL A 27 3.86 -1.91 20.07
N PRO A 28 4.48 -3.04 20.47
CA PRO A 28 4.20 -4.32 19.85
C PRO A 28 2.78 -4.76 20.18
N GLN A 29 2.05 -5.27 19.18
CA GLN A 29 0.69 -5.77 19.41
C GLN A 29 0.68 -7.00 20.33
N TRP A 30 1.68 -7.88 20.18
CA TRP A 30 1.88 -9.08 20.98
C TRP A 30 3.30 -9.09 21.57
N PRO A 31 3.47 -8.67 22.84
CA PRO A 31 4.76 -8.71 23.52
C PRO A 31 5.38 -10.11 23.49
N GLY A 32 6.67 -10.20 23.15
CA GLY A 32 7.41 -11.46 23.06
C GLY A 32 7.35 -12.15 21.68
N VAL A 33 6.58 -11.63 20.73
CA VAL A 33 6.56 -12.10 19.34
C VAL A 33 7.46 -11.20 18.48
N GLN A 34 8.27 -11.80 17.61
CA GLN A 34 9.09 -11.10 16.63
C GLN A 34 8.57 -11.43 15.22
N ASP A 35 8.09 -10.42 14.51
CA ASP A 35 7.76 -10.58 13.09
C ASP A 35 9.06 -10.68 12.27
N ILE A 36 9.05 -11.53 11.23
CA ILE A 36 10.15 -11.64 10.26
C ILE A 36 9.96 -10.57 9.19
N GLN A 37 10.49 -9.39 9.45
CA GLN A 37 10.44 -8.23 8.56
C GLN A 37 11.71 -7.39 8.75
N ALA A 38 12.01 -6.50 7.80
CA ALA A 38 13.06 -5.51 8.00
C ALA A 38 12.79 -4.64 9.25
N ASP A 39 13.83 -4.38 10.03
CA ASP A 39 13.77 -3.64 11.30
C ASP A 39 13.12 -2.26 11.20
N ARG A 40 13.35 -1.55 10.08
CA ARG A 40 12.78 -0.23 9.79
C ARG A 40 12.45 -0.08 8.32
N MET A 41 11.24 0.38 8.02
CA MET A 41 10.77 0.59 6.66
C MET A 41 10.08 1.95 6.50
N SER A 42 10.45 2.71 5.47
CA SER A 42 9.76 3.93 5.04
C SER A 42 8.99 3.77 3.72
N TYR A 43 8.90 2.53 3.25
CA TYR A 43 8.39 2.21 1.94
C TYR A 43 7.37 1.09 2.04
N ILE A 44 6.37 1.14 1.17
CA ILE A 44 5.22 0.24 1.19
C ILE A 44 4.96 -0.28 -0.23
N ALA A 45 4.76 -1.59 -0.33
CA ALA A 45 4.55 -2.27 -1.60
C ALA A 45 3.14 -1.99 -2.16
N ASN A 46 3.04 -1.98 -3.50
CA ASN A 46 1.78 -2.02 -4.22
C ASN A 46 1.20 -3.45 -4.16
N GLU A 47 0.03 -3.60 -3.55
CA GLU A 47 -0.69 -4.85 -3.35
C GLU A 47 -1.11 -5.52 -4.65
N LEU A 48 -1.25 -4.77 -5.74
CA LEU A 48 -1.57 -5.34 -7.05
C LEU A 48 -0.40 -6.11 -7.66
N LEU A 49 0.83 -5.89 -7.18
CA LEU A 49 2.05 -6.56 -7.63
C LEU A 49 2.63 -7.50 -6.56
N MET A 50 2.71 -7.01 -5.33
CA MET A 50 3.33 -7.68 -4.19
C MET A 50 2.34 -7.71 -3.02
N PRO A 51 1.32 -8.59 -3.07
CA PRO A 51 0.35 -8.71 -2.00
C PRO A 51 1.00 -9.29 -0.73
N ARG A 52 0.40 -8.99 0.42
CA ARG A 52 0.89 -9.56 1.68
C ARG A 52 0.51 -11.02 1.86
N LYS A 53 1.41 -11.78 2.48
CA LYS A 53 1.08 -13.00 3.21
C LYS A 53 0.76 -12.63 4.65
N LYS A 54 -0.50 -12.82 5.05
CA LYS A 54 -0.97 -12.50 6.42
C LYS A 54 -1.05 -13.74 7.33
N TYR A 55 -1.48 -14.87 6.78
CA TYR A 55 -1.55 -16.18 7.46
C TYR A 55 -1.65 -17.31 6.42
N ALA A 56 -1.60 -18.56 6.88
CA ALA A 56 -1.53 -19.75 6.02
C ALA A 56 -2.58 -19.80 4.88
N ALA A 57 -3.83 -19.40 5.16
CA ALA A 57 -4.91 -19.45 4.18
C ALA A 57 -4.96 -18.27 3.18
N VAL A 58 -4.24 -17.16 3.39
CA VAL A 58 -4.14 -16.08 2.39
C VAL A 58 -3.11 -16.46 1.32
N PRO A 59 -3.44 -16.58 0.03
CA PRO A 59 -2.49 -17.04 -0.99
C PRO A 59 -1.32 -16.06 -1.19
N GLN A 60 -0.14 -16.57 -1.54
CA GLN A 60 1.01 -15.75 -1.95
C GLN A 60 1.04 -15.64 -3.47
N ASN A 61 0.26 -14.71 -4.03
CA ASN A 61 0.25 -14.47 -5.47
C ASN A 61 1.32 -13.44 -5.83
N VAL A 62 2.60 -13.86 -5.79
CA VAL A 62 3.70 -13.01 -6.26
C VAL A 62 3.63 -12.93 -7.79
N VAL A 63 3.63 -11.72 -8.32
CA VAL A 63 3.50 -11.46 -9.76
C VAL A 63 4.90 -11.49 -10.40
N PRO A 64 5.17 -12.37 -11.38
CA PRO A 64 6.42 -12.30 -12.13
C PRO A 64 6.46 -11.03 -12.96
N LEU A 65 7.63 -10.40 -13.09
CA LEU A 65 7.78 -9.16 -13.88
C LEU A 65 7.27 -9.31 -15.32
N ALA A 66 7.41 -10.50 -15.91
CA ALA A 66 6.91 -10.82 -17.25
C ALA A 66 5.37 -10.77 -17.39
N ALA A 67 4.63 -10.79 -16.29
CA ALA A 67 3.17 -10.62 -16.29
C ALA A 67 2.73 -9.15 -16.19
N VAL A 68 3.67 -8.22 -15.99
CA VAL A 68 3.40 -6.78 -15.91
C VAL A 68 3.57 -6.18 -17.30
N ASP A 69 2.50 -5.66 -17.88
CA ASP A 69 2.47 -5.25 -19.29
C ASP A 69 3.46 -4.13 -19.62
N THR A 70 3.62 -3.18 -18.69
CA THR A 70 4.48 -2.00 -18.84
C THR A 70 5.21 -1.71 -17.51
N PRO A 71 6.26 -2.47 -17.15
CA PRO A 71 6.87 -2.36 -15.82
C PRO A 71 7.38 -0.95 -15.46
N ALA A 72 7.88 -0.22 -16.46
CA ALA A 72 8.31 1.17 -16.32
C ALA A 72 7.14 2.17 -16.08
N GLN A 73 5.89 1.73 -16.16
CA GLN A 73 4.69 2.53 -15.91
C GLN A 73 3.85 2.01 -14.74
N VAL A 74 4.35 1.02 -13.99
CA VAL A 74 3.65 0.49 -12.81
C VAL A 74 4.48 0.71 -11.56
N ILE A 75 3.95 1.50 -10.63
CA ILE A 75 4.47 1.74 -9.29
C ILE A 75 4.45 0.41 -8.53
N ALA A 76 5.63 -0.04 -8.10
CA ALA A 76 5.81 -1.20 -7.25
C ALA A 76 5.89 -0.81 -5.77
N VAL A 77 6.43 0.37 -5.46
CA VAL A 77 6.64 0.83 -4.08
C VAL A 77 6.38 2.33 -3.98
N ALA A 78 5.71 2.73 -2.91
CA ALA A 78 5.47 4.12 -2.52
C ALA A 78 6.07 4.41 -1.14
N GLU A 79 6.12 5.69 -0.76
CA GLU A 79 6.55 6.08 0.58
C GLU A 79 5.41 5.93 1.58
N ILE A 80 5.71 5.31 2.72
CA ILE A 80 4.74 5.01 3.78
C ILE A 80 4.26 6.28 4.48
N THR A 81 3.07 6.29 5.05
CA THR A 81 2.51 7.41 5.84
C THR A 81 3.28 7.67 7.15
N ASP A 82 3.23 8.89 7.69
CA ASP A 82 3.72 9.19 9.05
C ASP A 82 2.72 8.78 10.15
N VAL A 83 1.51 8.34 9.80
CA VAL A 83 0.43 8.04 10.75
C VAL A 83 0.55 6.61 11.26
N LEU A 84 1.08 6.42 12.48
CA LEU A 84 1.30 5.10 13.07
C LEU A 84 0.05 4.19 13.03
N GLY A 85 -1.11 4.73 13.45
CA GLY A 85 -2.36 3.97 13.54
C GLY A 85 -3.03 3.70 12.19
N ALA A 86 -2.57 4.29 11.09
CA ALA A 86 -3.07 3.94 9.75
C ALA A 86 -2.69 2.49 9.39
N LEU A 87 -1.51 2.06 9.84
CA LEU A 87 -0.97 0.73 9.54
C LEU A 87 -1.17 -0.25 10.70
N ASN A 88 -1.05 0.22 11.93
CA ASN A 88 -1.10 -0.61 13.15
C ASN A 88 -2.53 -0.91 13.63
N ASP A 89 -3.50 -0.87 12.73
CA ASP A 89 -4.88 -1.16 13.09
C ASP A 89 -5.05 -2.64 13.54
N THR A 90 -6.04 -2.89 14.39
CA THR A 90 -6.33 -4.20 14.98
C THR A 90 -6.65 -5.24 13.90
N SER A 91 -5.80 -6.26 13.79
CA SER A 91 -6.12 -7.49 13.07
C SER A 91 -6.56 -8.53 14.09
N PRO A 92 -7.88 -8.76 14.28
CA PRO A 92 -8.39 -9.69 15.29
C PRO A 92 -8.07 -11.16 14.98
N THR A 93 -7.63 -11.46 13.75
CA THR A 93 -7.35 -12.81 13.26
C THR A 93 -5.91 -12.95 12.76
N GLY A 94 -5.38 -14.18 12.88
CA GLY A 94 -4.02 -14.56 12.49
C GLY A 94 -3.02 -14.47 13.65
N LEU A 95 -3.24 -15.23 14.73
CA LEU A 95 -2.34 -15.33 15.89
C LEU A 95 -0.88 -15.68 15.52
N ASP A 96 -0.65 -16.14 14.28
CA ASP A 96 0.66 -16.53 13.77
C ASP A 96 1.54 -15.35 13.32
N ALA A 97 2.85 -15.50 13.59
CA ALA A 97 3.91 -14.52 13.38
C ALA A 97 4.37 -14.31 11.91
N ILE A 98 3.61 -14.81 10.92
CA ILE A 98 3.94 -14.59 9.49
C ILE A 98 3.11 -13.43 8.96
N LYS A 99 3.40 -12.22 9.43
CA LYS A 99 2.77 -10.99 8.96
C LYS A 99 3.80 -10.17 8.19
N SER A 100 3.70 -10.21 6.87
CA SER A 100 4.31 -9.17 6.04
C SER A 100 3.55 -7.86 6.23
N HIS A 101 4.26 -6.72 6.13
CA HIS A 101 3.68 -5.40 6.30
C HIS A 101 2.43 -5.21 5.42
N ARG A 102 1.44 -4.43 5.91
CA ARG A 102 0.28 -4.05 5.09
C ARG A 102 0.75 -3.34 3.81
N PRO A 103 0.38 -3.81 2.62
CA PRO A 103 0.67 -3.14 1.35
C PRO A 103 -0.43 -2.10 1.08
N THR A 104 -0.17 -1.21 0.12
CA THR A 104 -1.09 -0.18 -0.34
C THR A 104 -1.59 -0.48 -1.75
N ASN A 105 -2.63 0.19 -2.21
CA ASN A 105 -3.06 0.18 -3.60
C ASN A 105 -3.88 1.46 -3.88
N ALA A 106 -4.08 1.77 -5.16
CA ALA A 106 -4.91 2.89 -5.60
C ALA A 106 -6.19 2.42 -6.30
N VAL A 107 -6.80 1.33 -5.82
CA VAL A 107 -8.02 0.79 -6.41
C VAL A 107 -9.12 0.55 -5.38
N SER A 108 -10.36 0.47 -5.85
CA SER A 108 -11.51 -0.01 -5.09
C SER A 108 -12.10 -1.27 -5.73
N ASP A 109 -12.83 -2.04 -4.91
CA ASP A 109 -13.63 -3.20 -5.34
C ASP A 109 -15.07 -2.73 -5.52
N GLY A 110 -15.39 -2.12 -6.67
CA GLY A 110 -16.69 -1.50 -6.93
C GLY A 110 -17.11 -0.46 -5.89
N GLY A 111 -16.18 0.42 -5.49
CA GLY A 111 -16.37 1.44 -4.46
C GLY A 111 -16.11 0.97 -3.02
N ARG A 112 -15.88 -0.33 -2.79
CA ARG A 112 -15.44 -0.85 -1.48
C ARG A 112 -13.93 -0.83 -1.37
N MET A 113 -13.41 -0.82 -0.13
CA MET A 113 -11.97 -1.01 0.10
C MET A 113 -11.55 -2.39 -0.43
N TYR A 114 -10.58 -2.41 -1.34
CA TYR A 114 -9.90 -3.64 -1.72
C TYR A 114 -8.81 -3.98 -0.69
N ASP A 115 -8.91 -5.16 -0.07
CA ASP A 115 -8.06 -5.56 1.06
C ASP A 115 -7.02 -6.64 0.75
N GLY A 116 -6.95 -7.11 -0.50
CA GLY A 116 -5.98 -8.12 -0.93
C GLY A 116 -6.21 -9.53 -0.39
N GLU A 117 -7.15 -9.74 0.54
CA GLU A 117 -7.34 -11.01 1.24
C GLU A 117 -8.54 -11.78 0.71
N ALA A 118 -9.66 -11.09 0.47
CA ALA A 118 -10.93 -11.71 0.08
C ALA A 118 -11.10 -11.89 -1.44
N GLY A 119 -10.05 -11.58 -2.23
CA GLY A 119 -10.17 -11.42 -3.68
C GLY A 119 -10.97 -10.17 -4.06
N VAL A 120 -11.09 -9.92 -5.37
CA VAL A 120 -11.94 -8.85 -5.91
C VAL A 120 -13.32 -9.43 -6.21
N ARG A 121 -14.41 -8.74 -5.83
CA ARG A 121 -15.80 -9.21 -6.01
C ARG A 121 -16.59 -8.44 -7.07
N GLY A 122 -16.18 -7.21 -7.38
CA GLY A 122 -16.76 -6.31 -8.35
C GLY A 122 -15.74 -5.84 -9.40
N PRO A 123 -16.06 -4.80 -10.19
CA PRO A 123 -15.07 -4.19 -11.07
C PRO A 123 -13.95 -3.57 -10.22
N VAL A 124 -12.69 -3.77 -10.64
CA VAL A 124 -11.55 -3.08 -10.05
C VAL A 124 -11.55 -1.65 -10.58
N CYS A 125 -11.85 -0.68 -9.74
CA CYS A 125 -11.92 0.72 -10.13
C CYS A 125 -10.66 1.45 -9.68
N ALA A 126 -10.03 2.22 -10.57
CA ALA A 126 -9.02 3.19 -10.16
C ALA A 126 -9.64 4.23 -9.22
N LEU A 127 -8.94 4.56 -8.13
CA LEU A 127 -9.37 5.64 -7.26
C LEU A 127 -9.18 6.98 -7.95
N THR A 128 -10.16 7.86 -7.79
CA THR A 128 -10.03 9.26 -8.16
C THR A 128 -9.09 9.98 -7.19
N PRO A 129 -8.49 11.12 -7.61
CA PRO A 129 -7.75 11.99 -6.70
C PRO A 129 -8.54 12.40 -5.45
N GLU A 130 -9.84 12.65 -5.60
CA GLU A 130 -10.70 13.06 -4.48
C GLU A 130 -10.86 11.95 -3.44
N GLU A 131 -11.16 10.72 -3.86
CA GLU A 131 -11.26 9.56 -2.97
C GLU A 131 -9.93 9.29 -2.26
N ALA A 132 -8.82 9.36 -3.00
CA ALA A 132 -7.49 9.12 -2.43
C ALA A 132 -7.13 10.16 -1.36
N TRP A 133 -7.33 11.44 -1.66
CA TRP A 133 -7.09 12.50 -0.69
C TRP A 133 -8.05 12.47 0.50
N ALA A 134 -9.32 12.07 0.31
CA ALA A 134 -10.26 11.87 1.40
C ALA A 134 -9.76 10.81 2.40
N ALA A 135 -9.28 9.67 1.89
CA ALA A 135 -8.72 8.59 2.70
C ALA A 135 -7.46 9.03 3.48
N LEU A 136 -6.56 9.76 2.82
CA LEU A 136 -5.34 10.30 3.42
C LEU A 136 -5.62 11.34 4.52
N ARG A 137 -6.50 12.31 4.24
CA ARG A 137 -6.90 13.33 5.23
C ARG A 137 -7.60 12.69 6.42
N PHE A 138 -8.46 11.70 6.19
CA PHE A 138 -9.09 10.95 7.26
C PHE A 138 -8.04 10.33 8.19
N ALA A 139 -7.01 9.68 7.62
CA ALA A 139 -5.94 9.07 8.40
C ALA A 139 -5.17 10.09 9.24
N GLN A 140 -4.81 11.22 8.64
CA GLN A 140 -4.08 12.31 9.32
C GLN A 140 -4.91 12.93 10.46
N GLN A 141 -6.22 13.12 10.27
CA GLN A 141 -7.11 13.75 11.25
C GLN A 141 -7.48 12.83 12.41
N ASN A 142 -7.65 11.53 12.15
CA ASN A 142 -8.16 10.57 13.13
C ASN A 142 -7.05 9.70 13.75
N GLY A 143 -5.82 9.80 13.25
CA GLY A 143 -4.70 8.96 13.70
C GLY A 143 -4.80 7.49 13.27
N HIS A 144 -5.79 7.14 12.43
CA HIS A 144 -6.00 5.79 11.89
C HIS A 144 -6.74 5.84 10.55
N SER A 145 -6.68 4.78 9.76
CA SER A 145 -7.36 4.70 8.44
C SER A 145 -8.39 3.58 8.35
N ARG A 146 -9.00 3.19 9.48
CA ARG A 146 -10.11 2.22 9.55
C ARG A 146 -11.19 2.55 8.53
N GLY A 147 -11.58 1.54 7.72
CA GLY A 147 -12.64 1.66 6.73
C GLY A 147 -12.30 2.50 5.49
N GLN A 148 -11.08 3.03 5.39
CA GLN A 148 -10.64 3.84 4.26
C GLN A 148 -9.91 3.00 3.21
N HIS A 149 -9.85 3.50 1.97
CA HIS A 149 -9.01 2.91 0.92
C HIS A 149 -7.54 2.83 1.35
N LYS A 150 -6.84 1.76 0.97
CA LYS A 150 -5.46 1.49 1.39
C LYS A 150 -4.43 2.48 0.86
N ILE A 151 -4.81 3.35 -0.08
CA ILE A 151 -4.02 4.53 -0.45
C ILE A 151 -3.75 5.45 0.76
N ALA A 152 -4.54 5.36 1.84
CA ALA A 152 -4.27 6.07 3.11
C ALA A 152 -2.93 5.68 3.77
N TYR A 153 -2.29 4.59 3.33
CA TYR A 153 -1.03 4.10 3.90
C TYR A 153 0.22 4.79 3.34
N ILE A 154 0.08 5.71 2.40
CA ILE A 154 1.21 6.43 1.80
C ILE A 154 1.36 7.87 2.33
N SER A 155 2.53 8.46 2.12
CA SER A 155 2.78 9.90 2.28
C SER A 155 3.09 10.48 0.89
N PRO A 156 2.07 10.85 0.09
CA PRO A 156 2.26 11.21 -1.31
C PRO A 156 2.85 12.62 -1.52
N ASP A 157 3.02 13.38 -0.45
CA ASP A 157 3.48 14.77 -0.40
C ASP A 157 4.77 14.95 0.40
N ARG A 158 5.45 13.84 0.74
CA ARG A 158 6.63 13.82 1.62
C ARG A 158 7.75 14.74 1.15
N HIS A 159 7.91 14.92 -0.15
CA HIS A 159 8.98 15.71 -0.76
C HIS A 159 8.39 16.86 -1.59
N SER A 160 8.28 18.06 -0.99
CA SER A 160 7.87 19.28 -1.72
C SER A 160 6.54 19.15 -2.49
N GLY A 161 5.54 18.49 -1.89
CA GLY A 161 4.21 18.33 -2.48
C GLY A 161 4.09 17.15 -3.48
N GLY A 162 5.08 16.27 -3.52
CA GLY A 162 4.98 14.95 -4.16
C GLY A 162 5.79 13.91 -3.39
N ALA A 163 5.97 12.73 -3.97
CA ALA A 163 6.74 11.63 -3.38
C ALA A 163 7.59 10.92 -4.43
N ASN A 164 8.57 10.14 -3.95
CA ASN A 164 9.32 9.23 -4.81
C ASN A 164 8.60 7.90 -4.90
N TYR A 165 8.33 7.44 -6.11
CA TYR A 165 7.74 6.14 -6.40
C TYR A 165 8.76 5.27 -7.11
N ILE A 166 8.87 4.01 -6.69
CA ILE A 166 9.72 3.01 -7.37
C ILE A 166 8.81 2.17 -8.26
N PHE A 167 9.21 2.02 -9.51
CA PHE A 167 8.49 1.31 -10.55
C PHE A 167 8.90 -0.15 -10.61
N ALA A 168 8.11 -0.99 -11.28
CA ALA A 168 8.30 -2.43 -11.33
C ALA A 168 9.59 -2.85 -12.07
N ASP A 169 10.13 -2.01 -12.94
CA ASP A 169 11.45 -2.18 -13.56
C ASP A 169 12.63 -1.74 -12.65
N GLY A 170 12.33 -1.18 -11.47
CA GLY A 170 13.31 -0.78 -10.46
C GLY A 170 13.75 0.68 -10.51
N HIS A 171 13.32 1.49 -11.49
CA HIS A 171 13.64 2.93 -11.46
C HIS A 171 12.79 3.67 -10.43
N ALA A 172 13.25 4.83 -9.98
CA ALA A 172 12.51 5.71 -9.09
C ALA A 172 12.23 7.05 -9.78
N LYS A 173 11.05 7.63 -9.53
CA LYS A 173 10.67 8.92 -10.09
C LYS A 173 9.74 9.70 -9.16
N PHE A 174 9.91 11.01 -9.17
CA PHE A 174 9.06 11.94 -8.44
C PHE A 174 7.71 12.13 -9.15
N PHE A 175 6.61 12.01 -8.42
CA PHE A 175 5.28 12.37 -8.88
C PHE A 175 4.46 13.05 -7.79
N LYS A 176 3.51 13.88 -8.22
CA LYS A 176 2.36 14.24 -7.38
C LYS A 176 1.33 13.11 -7.41
N LEU A 177 0.55 12.95 -6.34
CA LEU A 177 -0.44 11.87 -6.26
C LEU A 177 -1.39 11.85 -7.45
N GLU A 178 -1.92 13.01 -7.83
CA GLU A 178 -2.92 13.17 -8.89
C GLU A 178 -2.38 12.66 -10.23
N ALA A 179 -1.10 12.88 -10.51
CA ALA A 179 -0.47 12.40 -11.73
C ALA A 179 -0.33 10.87 -11.76
N THR A 180 -0.25 10.22 -10.60
CA THR A 180 -0.23 8.74 -10.51
C THR A 180 -1.62 8.12 -10.68
N LEU A 181 -2.67 8.92 -10.49
CA LEU A 181 -4.07 8.50 -10.50
C LEU A 181 -4.82 8.92 -11.78
N ASP A 182 -4.18 9.62 -12.73
CA ASP A 182 -4.81 9.98 -14.01
C ASP A 182 -5.24 8.69 -14.74
N PRO A 183 -6.53 8.46 -15.02
CA PRO A 183 -6.96 7.24 -15.69
C PRO A 183 -6.41 7.06 -17.10
N ARG A 184 -5.87 8.11 -17.72
CA ARG A 184 -5.20 8.06 -19.04
C ARG A 184 -3.71 7.74 -18.93
N ASN A 185 -3.17 7.69 -17.73
CA ASN A 185 -1.79 7.33 -17.45
C ASN A 185 -1.70 6.80 -16.00
N PHE A 186 -2.46 5.74 -15.72
CA PHE A 186 -2.67 5.24 -14.38
C PHE A 186 -1.49 4.39 -13.93
N LEU A 187 -0.75 4.87 -12.94
CA LEU A 187 0.56 4.31 -12.61
C LEU A 187 0.51 3.19 -11.58
N TRP A 188 -0.65 2.82 -11.04
CA TRP A 188 -0.73 1.77 -10.01
C TRP A 188 -1.03 0.37 -10.55
N GLY A 189 -1.13 0.25 -11.87
CA GLY A 189 -1.34 -1.01 -12.58
C GLY A 189 -2.65 -1.02 -13.34
N LYS A 190 -2.57 -1.39 -14.64
CA LYS A 190 -3.74 -1.51 -15.53
C LYS A 190 -4.55 -2.77 -15.25
N ARG A 191 -3.98 -3.67 -14.45
CA ARG A 191 -4.56 -4.94 -14.02
C ARG A 191 -4.31 -5.17 -12.55
N ALA A 192 -5.23 -5.85 -11.89
CA ALA A 192 -5.01 -6.38 -10.56
C ALA A 192 -4.18 -7.68 -10.66
N TYR A 193 -2.88 -7.54 -10.99
CA TYR A 193 -2.01 -8.65 -11.40
C TYR A 193 -2.00 -9.80 -10.37
N ALA A 194 -1.91 -9.48 -9.09
CA ALA A 194 -1.94 -10.45 -7.99
C ALA A 194 -3.34 -10.99 -7.62
N ALA A 195 -4.40 -10.42 -8.22
CA ALA A 195 -5.79 -10.63 -7.85
C ALA A 195 -6.64 -11.06 -9.05
N GLY A 196 -6.24 -12.15 -9.71
CA GLY A 196 -6.93 -12.72 -10.86
C GLY A 196 -6.65 -12.01 -12.19
N GLY A 197 -5.76 -11.01 -12.20
CA GLY A 197 -5.35 -10.32 -13.43
C GLY A 197 -6.48 -9.51 -14.09
N LEU A 198 -7.50 -9.13 -13.30
CA LEU A 198 -8.66 -8.36 -13.76
C LEU A 198 -8.24 -6.98 -14.23
N THR A 199 -8.87 -6.47 -15.29
CA THR A 199 -8.67 -5.12 -15.79
C THR A 199 -9.10 -4.07 -14.76
N VAL A 200 -8.30 -3.02 -14.61
CA VAL A 200 -8.65 -1.83 -13.82
C VAL A 200 -9.36 -0.82 -14.71
N TYR A 201 -10.47 -0.28 -14.23
CA TYR A 201 -11.32 0.65 -14.96
C TYR A 201 -11.30 2.05 -14.36
N ASP A 202 -11.39 3.05 -15.22
CA ASP A 202 -12.02 4.32 -14.90
C ASP A 202 -13.53 4.06 -14.77
N CYS A 203 -14.00 3.88 -13.54
CA CYS A 203 -15.39 3.51 -13.30
C CYS A 203 -16.38 4.65 -13.53
N MET A 204 -15.91 5.91 -13.62
CA MET A 204 -16.77 7.04 -13.97
C MET A 204 -17.11 7.03 -15.46
N ASN A 205 -16.11 6.72 -16.30
CA ASN A 205 -16.25 6.69 -17.75
C ASN A 205 -16.48 5.27 -18.32
N GLN A 206 -16.45 4.24 -17.46
CA GLN A 206 -16.61 2.83 -17.80
C GLN A 206 -15.63 2.33 -18.88
N VAL A 207 -14.41 2.88 -18.89
CA VAL A 207 -13.34 2.48 -19.81
C VAL A 207 -12.14 1.93 -19.02
N PRO A 208 -11.36 1.00 -19.59
CA PRO A 208 -10.09 0.59 -18.99
C PRO A 208 -9.16 1.79 -18.79
N VAL A 209 -8.41 1.80 -17.70
CA VAL A 209 -7.33 2.78 -17.52
C VAL A 209 -6.20 2.52 -18.50
N GLN A 210 -5.51 3.58 -18.91
CA GLN A 210 -4.35 3.53 -19.80
C GLN A 210 -3.04 3.60 -19.06
#